data_AF-A0A2E5IB45-F1
#
_entry.id   AF-A0A2E5IB45-F1
#
_cell.length_a   1.000
_cell.length_b   1.000
_cell.length_c   1.000
_cell.angle_alpha   90.00
_cell.angle_beta   90.00
_cell.angle_gamma   90.00
#
_symmetry.space_group_name_H-M   'P 1'
#
loop_
_entity.id
_entity.type
_entity.pdbx_description
1 polymer ?
#
loop_
_entity_poly.entity_id
_entity_poly.type
_entity_poly.pdbx_seq_one_letter_code
_entity_poly.pdbx_strand_id
1 'polypeptide(L)'
;MMEEGGADNPVEEPLSPETMELMQSIVVRHRPRDSHHMRTLMTNAGLQSGAYAMAVGLMWWITVAKGGAQLGDQDIPSSLIGLQFHSISIMVPALVLISAFVFALGSYRGNPALLLTGGATALLVAYLVIEPLGLFLIGSIDEARVALSATGRLAVLSALTYASTMSGISAILLSWVLGQHHYLPFDVFELVDDTDEGEDDVSSPFP
;
A
#
# COMPACT_ATOMS: atom_id res chain seq x y z
N MET A 1 -13.73 -30.45 54.37
CA MET A 1 -13.50 -29.00 54.32
C MET A 1 -12.60 -28.77 53.13
N MET A 2 -13.18 -28.26 52.05
CA MET A 2 -12.51 -27.96 50.78
C MET A 2 -11.72 -26.67 50.97
N GLU A 3 -10.49 -26.60 50.48
CA GLU A 3 -9.92 -25.32 50.03
C GLU A 3 -9.36 -25.52 48.63
N GLU A 4 -9.84 -24.65 47.76
CA GLU A 4 -9.81 -24.71 46.31
C GLU A 4 -8.44 -24.31 45.75
N GLY A 5 -8.14 -24.88 44.57
CA GLY A 5 -7.15 -24.30 43.68
C GLY A 5 -7.65 -22.95 43.17
N GLY A 6 -6.90 -21.89 43.49
CA GLY A 6 -7.06 -20.57 42.88
C GLY A 6 -6.10 -20.45 41.70
N ALA A 7 -6.68 -20.26 40.52
CA ALA A 7 -6.03 -20.17 39.23
C ALA A 7 -4.96 -19.06 39.16
N ASP A 8 -3.87 -19.40 38.48
CA ASP A 8 -2.90 -18.50 37.89
C ASP A 8 -3.64 -17.55 36.93
N ASN A 9 -3.97 -16.35 37.42
CA ASN A 9 -4.47 -15.27 36.56
C ASN A 9 -3.30 -14.80 35.70
N PRO A 10 -3.36 -14.90 34.36
CA PRO A 10 -2.37 -14.24 33.53
C PRO A 10 -2.55 -12.74 33.74
N VAL A 11 -1.56 -12.10 34.36
CA VAL A 11 -1.48 -10.64 34.47
C VAL A 11 -1.47 -10.12 33.04
N GLU A 12 -2.60 -9.53 32.63
CA GLU A 12 -2.74 -8.80 31.38
C GLU A 12 -1.66 -7.72 31.34
N GLU A 13 -0.65 -7.93 30.50
CA GLU A 13 0.44 -7.02 30.30
C GLU A 13 -0.14 -5.74 29.66
N PRO A 14 -0.05 -4.57 30.31
CA PRO A 14 -0.60 -3.34 29.77
C PRO A 14 0.10 -3.03 28.44
N LEU A 15 -0.69 -2.82 27.39
CA LEU A 15 -0.24 -2.51 26.04
C LEU A 15 0.88 -1.45 26.07
N SER A 16 2.00 -1.75 25.40
CA SER A 16 3.16 -0.86 25.38
C SER A 16 2.79 0.54 24.83
N PRO A 17 3.40 1.63 25.33
CA PRO A 17 3.07 3.00 24.91
C PRO A 17 3.22 3.23 23.40
N GLU A 18 4.17 2.54 22.74
CA GLU A 18 4.32 2.58 21.28
C GLU A 18 3.11 1.97 20.55
N THR A 19 2.48 0.95 21.13
CA THR A 19 1.27 0.33 20.57
C THR A 19 0.08 1.28 20.68
N MET A 20 0.03 2.07 21.75
CA MET A 20 -1.02 3.07 21.98
C MET A 20 -0.95 4.22 20.97
N GLU A 21 0.24 4.79 20.73
CA GLU A 21 0.46 5.87 19.76
C GLU A 21 0.17 5.42 18.31
N LEU A 22 0.61 4.21 17.96
CA LEU A 22 0.38 3.65 16.64
C LEU A 22 -1.11 3.42 16.37
N MET A 23 -1.87 3.02 17.40
CA MET A 23 -3.30 2.81 17.31
C MET A 23 -4.08 4.13 17.16
N GLN A 24 -3.72 5.17 17.92
CA GLN A 24 -4.28 6.52 17.77
C GLN A 24 -4.03 7.08 16.36
N SER A 25 -2.83 6.86 15.80
CA SER A 25 -2.49 7.32 14.44
C SER A 25 -3.33 6.64 13.34
N ILE A 26 -3.76 5.39 13.54
CA ILE A 26 -4.61 4.65 12.59
C ILE A 26 -6.08 5.10 12.69
N VAL A 27 -6.57 5.31 13.91
CA VAL A 27 -7.96 5.73 14.18
C VAL A 27 -8.23 7.13 13.66
N VAL A 28 -7.35 8.09 13.96
CA VAL A 28 -7.45 9.48 13.47
C VAL A 28 -7.45 9.53 11.94
N ARG A 29 -6.65 8.67 11.29
CA ARG A 29 -6.55 8.65 9.83
C ARG A 29 -7.75 7.99 9.14
N HIS A 30 -8.49 7.12 9.82
CA HIS A 30 -9.61 6.39 9.22
C HIS A 30 -10.99 6.81 9.74
N ARG A 31 -11.08 7.65 10.79
CA ARG A 31 -12.31 8.15 11.44
C ARG A 31 -13.48 7.15 11.41
N PRO A 32 -13.32 5.94 11.97
CA PRO A 32 -14.43 5.00 12.02
C PRO A 32 -15.47 5.48 13.03
N ARG A 33 -16.72 5.70 12.59
CA ARG A 33 -17.85 6.07 13.46
C ARG A 33 -18.44 4.89 14.26
N ASP A 34 -18.20 3.64 13.83
CA ASP A 34 -18.76 2.44 14.46
C ASP A 34 -17.95 1.18 14.07
N SER A 35 -17.92 0.19 14.96
CA SER A 35 -17.44 -1.19 14.75
C SER A 35 -18.04 -1.86 13.50
N HIS A 36 -19.31 -1.59 13.18
CA HIS A 36 -19.96 -2.08 11.95
C HIS A 36 -19.43 -1.34 10.71
N HIS A 37 -19.06 -0.08 10.84
CA HIS A 37 -18.45 0.73 9.77
C HIS A 37 -16.99 0.32 9.52
N MET A 38 -16.23 -0.09 10.54
CA MET A 38 -14.90 -0.66 10.37
C MET A 38 -14.92 -1.96 9.56
N ARG A 39 -15.89 -2.84 9.81
CA ARG A 39 -16.05 -4.09 9.04
C ARG A 39 -16.36 -3.86 7.56
N THR A 40 -17.19 -2.86 7.23
CA THR A 40 -17.49 -2.53 5.82
C THR A 40 -16.30 -1.86 5.13
N LEU A 41 -15.55 -1.00 5.82
CA LEU A 41 -14.31 -0.43 5.30
C LEU A 41 -13.22 -1.48 5.07
N MET A 42 -13.08 -2.45 5.98
CA MET A 42 -12.15 -3.57 5.83
C MET A 42 -12.51 -4.44 4.62
N THR A 43 -13.80 -4.74 4.47
CA THR A 43 -14.31 -5.54 3.36
C THR A 43 -14.11 -4.82 2.02
N ASN A 44 -14.39 -3.51 1.96
CA ASN A 44 -14.20 -2.71 0.76
C ASN A 44 -12.71 -2.55 0.40
N ALA A 45 -11.84 -2.29 1.37
CA ALA A 45 -10.40 -2.20 1.16
C ALA A 45 -9.79 -3.54 0.70
N GLY A 46 -10.22 -4.66 1.31
CA GLY A 46 -9.81 -6.00 0.89
C GLY A 46 -10.30 -6.36 -0.52
N LEU A 47 -11.55 -6.02 -0.85
CA LEU A 47 -12.12 -6.22 -2.18
C LEU A 47 -11.36 -5.40 -3.24
N GLN A 48 -11.08 -4.12 -2.96
CA GLN A 48 -10.30 -3.25 -3.85
C GLN A 48 -8.89 -3.80 -4.08
N SER A 49 -8.22 -4.26 -3.02
CA SER A 49 -6.88 -4.86 -3.13
C SER A 49 -6.87 -6.09 -4.03
N GLY A 50 -7.83 -7.00 -3.85
CA GLY A 50 -7.99 -8.18 -4.69
C GLY A 50 -8.35 -7.86 -6.15
N ALA A 51 -9.23 -6.88 -6.36
CA ALA A 51 -9.60 -6.42 -7.70
C ALA A 51 -8.40 -5.83 -8.45
N TYR A 52 -7.61 -4.97 -7.80
CA TYR A 52 -6.39 -4.42 -8.39
C TYR A 52 -5.34 -5.50 -8.63
N ALA A 53 -5.16 -6.48 -7.73
CA ALA A 53 -4.23 -7.59 -7.92
C ALA A 53 -4.60 -8.43 -9.16
N MET A 54 -5.88 -8.75 -9.32
CA MET A 54 -6.38 -9.44 -10.51
C MET A 54 -6.20 -8.59 -11.77
N ALA A 55 -6.45 -7.28 -11.71
CA ALA A 55 -6.22 -6.37 -12.81
C ALA A 55 -4.74 -6.33 -13.24
N VAL A 56 -3.78 -6.35 -12.29
CA VAL A 56 -2.34 -6.46 -12.59
C VAL A 56 -2.06 -7.75 -13.36
N GLY A 57 -2.53 -8.89 -12.87
CA GLY A 57 -2.30 -10.19 -13.49
C GLY A 57 -2.86 -10.27 -14.91
N LEU A 58 -4.11 -9.81 -15.10
CA LEU A 58 -4.75 -9.77 -16.42
C LEU A 58 -4.07 -8.78 -17.37
N MET A 59 -3.71 -7.59 -16.88
CA MET A 59 -3.02 -6.58 -17.67
C MET A 59 -1.67 -7.10 -18.13
N TRP A 60 -0.89 -7.69 -17.24
CA TRP A 60 0.40 -8.29 -17.59
C TRP A 60 0.23 -9.42 -18.61
N TRP A 61 -0.73 -10.31 -18.38
CA TRP A 61 -1.01 -11.42 -19.29
C TRP A 61 -1.36 -10.95 -20.69
N ILE A 62 -2.29 -10.01 -20.81
CA ILE A 62 -2.77 -9.52 -22.11
C ILE A 62 -1.69 -8.72 -22.82
N THR A 63 -0.99 -7.83 -22.11
CA THR A 63 -0.11 -6.83 -22.76
C THR A 63 1.33 -7.24 -22.91
N VAL A 64 1.79 -8.25 -22.15
CA VAL A 64 3.16 -8.76 -22.22
C VAL A 64 3.15 -10.22 -22.68
N ALA A 65 2.49 -11.11 -21.94
CA ALA A 65 2.60 -12.55 -22.20
C ALA A 65 1.97 -12.97 -23.55
N LYS A 66 0.84 -12.35 -23.94
CA LYS A 66 0.15 -12.62 -25.22
C LYS A 66 0.28 -11.49 -26.24
N GLY A 67 0.22 -10.25 -25.78
CA GLY A 67 0.24 -9.06 -26.63
C GLY A 67 1.63 -8.57 -27.02
N GLY A 68 2.71 -9.05 -26.38
CA GLY A 68 4.06 -8.52 -26.59
C GLY A 68 4.52 -8.52 -28.04
N ALA A 69 4.26 -9.60 -28.78
CA ALA A 69 4.62 -9.68 -30.20
C ALA A 69 3.87 -8.68 -31.09
N GLN A 70 2.62 -8.33 -30.75
CA GLN A 70 1.82 -7.34 -31.49
C GLN A 70 2.16 -5.89 -31.11
N LEU A 71 2.83 -5.70 -29.98
CA LEU A 71 3.18 -4.40 -29.40
C LEU A 71 4.65 -4.01 -29.62
N GLY A 72 5.40 -4.83 -30.38
CA GLY A 72 6.78 -4.56 -30.75
C GLY A 72 7.81 -4.95 -29.71
N ASP A 73 7.53 -5.92 -28.81
CA ASP A 73 8.49 -6.32 -27.76
C ASP A 73 9.81 -6.89 -28.33
N GLN A 74 9.82 -7.34 -29.59
CA GLN A 74 11.02 -7.81 -30.29
C GLN A 74 11.94 -6.66 -30.74
N ASP A 75 11.38 -5.46 -30.89
CA ASP A 75 12.08 -4.25 -31.32
C ASP A 75 12.59 -3.43 -30.12
N ILE A 76 12.28 -3.87 -28.89
CA ILE A 76 12.79 -3.25 -27.67
C ILE A 76 14.17 -3.87 -27.38
N PRO A 77 15.26 -3.09 -27.43
CA PRO A 77 16.57 -3.59 -27.04
C PRO A 77 16.58 -3.96 -25.56
N SER A 78 17.56 -4.77 -25.15
CA SER A 78 17.76 -5.04 -23.73
C SER A 78 17.92 -3.73 -22.97
N SER A 79 17.33 -3.67 -21.77
CA SER A 79 17.47 -2.53 -20.85
C SER A 79 18.93 -2.20 -20.62
N LEU A 80 19.21 -0.99 -20.13
CA LEU A 80 20.56 -0.58 -19.74
C LEU A 80 21.11 -1.45 -18.59
N ILE A 81 20.22 -2.16 -17.88
CA ILE A 81 20.58 -3.16 -16.85
C ILE A 81 20.83 -4.57 -17.47
N GLY A 82 20.70 -4.72 -18.78
CA GLY A 82 20.94 -5.96 -19.52
C GLY A 82 19.77 -6.96 -19.47
N LEU A 83 18.59 -6.53 -19.01
CA LEU A 83 17.41 -7.38 -18.91
C LEU A 83 16.48 -7.23 -20.12
N GLN A 84 15.83 -8.33 -20.48
CA GLN A 84 14.77 -8.32 -21.50
C GLN A 84 13.50 -7.68 -20.96
N PHE A 85 12.70 -7.05 -21.85
CA PHE A 85 11.46 -6.39 -21.47
C PHE A 85 10.50 -7.31 -20.69
N HIS A 86 10.41 -8.59 -21.10
CA HIS A 86 9.61 -9.58 -20.38
C HIS A 86 10.02 -9.72 -18.90
N SER A 87 11.32 -9.79 -18.61
CA SER A 87 11.82 -9.89 -17.24
C SER A 87 11.55 -8.62 -16.44
N ILE A 88 11.71 -7.44 -17.05
CA ILE A 88 11.44 -6.15 -16.43
C ILE A 88 9.97 -6.02 -16.07
N SER A 89 9.07 -6.49 -16.94
CA SER A 89 7.62 -6.42 -16.70
C SER A 89 7.14 -7.20 -15.49
N ILE A 90 7.87 -8.24 -15.07
CA ILE A 90 7.61 -9.01 -13.85
C ILE A 90 8.32 -8.35 -12.65
N MET A 91 9.55 -7.89 -12.88
CA MET A 91 10.39 -7.27 -11.85
C MET A 91 9.81 -5.96 -11.34
N VAL A 92 9.24 -5.11 -12.21
CA VAL A 92 8.65 -3.81 -11.84
C VAL A 92 7.53 -3.96 -10.80
N PRO A 93 6.47 -4.78 -11.02
CA PRO A 93 5.48 -5.07 -9.99
C PRO A 93 6.09 -5.59 -8.69
N ALA A 94 7.05 -6.53 -8.77
CA ALA A 94 7.69 -7.09 -7.57
C ALA A 94 8.44 -6.01 -6.76
N LEU A 95 9.17 -5.12 -7.43
CA LEU A 95 9.84 -3.98 -6.79
C LEU A 95 8.84 -2.98 -6.19
N VAL A 96 7.70 -2.75 -6.85
CA VAL A 96 6.62 -1.91 -6.31
C VAL A 96 6.06 -2.51 -5.02
N LEU A 97 5.81 -3.82 -4.98
CA LEU A 97 5.35 -4.51 -3.77
C LEU A 97 6.34 -4.29 -2.62
N ILE A 98 7.64 -4.53 -2.86
CA ILE A 98 8.69 -4.35 -1.86
C ILE A 98 8.76 -2.90 -1.41
N SER A 99 8.79 -1.96 -2.34
CA SER A 99 8.85 -0.53 -2.08
C SER A 99 7.69 -0.06 -1.22
N ALA A 100 6.46 -0.42 -1.60
CA ALA A 100 5.26 -0.02 -0.90
C ALA A 100 5.20 -0.62 0.50
N PHE A 101 5.60 -1.89 0.64
CA PHE A 101 5.65 -2.57 1.94
C PHE A 101 6.68 -1.95 2.88
N VAL A 102 7.91 -1.75 2.40
CA VAL A 102 8.99 -1.12 3.19
C VAL A 102 8.62 0.32 3.57
N PHE A 103 8.02 1.07 2.64
CA PHE A 103 7.56 2.43 2.89
C PHE A 103 6.47 2.46 3.97
N ALA A 104 5.46 1.59 3.87
CA ALA A 104 4.41 1.47 4.87
C ALA A 104 5.01 1.14 6.24
N LEU A 105 5.89 0.13 6.31
CA LEU A 105 6.54 -0.28 7.55
C LEU A 105 7.40 0.84 8.17
N GLY A 106 8.12 1.59 7.33
CA GLY A 106 8.89 2.76 7.75
C GLY A 106 8.02 3.89 8.29
N SER A 107 6.86 4.12 7.67
CA SER A 107 5.92 5.15 8.12
C SER A 107 5.31 4.83 9.49
N TYR A 108 4.99 3.56 9.76
CA TYR A 108 4.39 3.17 11.04
C TYR A 108 5.39 3.13 12.18
N ARG A 109 6.66 2.76 11.92
CA ARG A 109 7.71 2.72 12.95
C ARG A 109 8.50 4.02 13.11
N GLY A 110 8.20 5.05 12.33
CA GLY A 110 8.99 6.28 12.30
C GLY A 110 10.47 6.06 11.95
N ASN A 111 10.81 4.96 11.26
CA ASN A 111 12.20 4.60 11.01
C ASN A 111 12.69 5.23 9.69
N PRO A 112 13.64 6.18 9.73
CA PRO A 112 14.09 6.91 8.55
C PRO A 112 14.83 6.01 7.55
N ALA A 113 15.53 4.97 8.01
CA ALA A 113 16.25 4.06 7.13
C ALA A 113 15.31 3.23 6.25
N LEU A 114 14.15 2.82 6.79
CA LEU A 114 13.12 2.13 6.02
C LEU A 114 12.48 3.07 4.98
N LEU A 115 12.17 4.31 5.35
CA LEU A 115 11.63 5.30 4.41
C LEU A 115 12.60 5.59 3.26
N LEU A 116 13.90 5.72 3.55
CA LEU A 116 14.94 5.90 2.53
C LEU A 116 15.04 4.68 1.61
N THR A 117 15.02 3.47 2.16
CA THR A 117 15.10 2.24 1.37
C THR A 117 13.87 2.05 0.48
N GLY A 118 12.68 2.32 1.02
CA GLY A 118 11.43 2.32 0.26
C GLY A 118 11.45 3.36 -0.85
N GLY A 119 11.87 4.59 -0.54
CA GLY A 119 12.00 5.68 -1.52
C GLY A 119 13.04 5.40 -2.61
N ALA A 120 14.20 4.85 -2.26
CA ALA A 120 15.23 4.46 -3.22
C ALA A 120 14.72 3.35 -4.16
N THR A 121 13.96 2.38 -3.63
CA THR A 121 13.32 1.33 -4.44
C THR A 121 12.26 1.92 -5.36
N ALA A 122 11.47 2.88 -4.89
CA ALA A 122 10.49 3.60 -5.71
C ALA A 122 11.16 4.39 -6.85
N LEU A 123 12.30 5.02 -6.60
CA LEU A 123 13.09 5.70 -7.63
C LEU A 123 13.62 4.73 -8.68
N LEU A 124 14.09 3.55 -8.26
CA LEU A 124 14.49 2.49 -9.20
C LEU A 124 13.32 2.04 -10.08
N VAL A 125 12.13 1.87 -9.51
CA VAL A 125 10.92 1.57 -10.28
C VAL A 125 10.63 2.68 -11.29
N ALA A 126 10.64 3.95 -10.85
CA ALA A 126 10.38 5.08 -11.73
C ALA A 126 11.38 5.14 -12.90
N TYR A 127 12.65 4.86 -12.63
CA TYR A 127 13.67 4.72 -13.65
C TYR A 127 13.32 3.61 -14.65
N LEU A 128 12.96 2.41 -14.20
CA LEU A 128 12.60 1.30 -15.09
C LEU A 128 11.36 1.57 -15.92
N VAL A 129 10.39 2.31 -15.38
CA VAL A 129 9.18 2.71 -16.10
C VAL A 129 9.52 3.70 -17.23
N ILE A 130 10.41 4.67 -16.98
CA ILE A 130 10.76 5.71 -17.96
C ILE A 130 11.88 5.28 -18.92
N GLU A 131 12.60 4.20 -18.62
CA GLU A 131 13.72 3.71 -19.42
C GLU A 131 13.38 3.49 -20.91
N PRO A 132 12.25 2.88 -21.32
CA PRO A 132 11.94 2.71 -22.73
C PRO A 132 11.80 4.05 -23.48
N LEU A 133 11.30 5.08 -22.80
CA LEU A 133 11.29 6.45 -23.33
C LEU A 133 12.69 7.02 -23.48
N GLY A 134 13.57 6.79 -22.49
CA GLY A 134 14.98 7.19 -22.57
C GLY A 134 15.72 6.54 -23.74
N LEU A 135 15.49 5.24 -23.94
CA LEU A 135 16.04 4.45 -25.05
C LEU A 135 15.59 4.99 -26.42
N PHE A 136 14.34 5.43 -26.54
CA PHE A 136 13.84 6.13 -27.72
C PHE A 136 14.56 7.47 -27.96
N LEU A 137 14.76 8.29 -26.93
CA LEU A 137 15.45 9.58 -27.06
C LEU A 137 16.92 9.45 -27.51
N ILE A 138 17.57 8.33 -27.19
CA ILE A 138 18.95 8.03 -27.56
C ILE A 138 19.03 7.37 -28.96
N GLY A 139 17.88 7.05 -29.57
CA GLY A 139 17.81 6.45 -30.91
C GLY A 139 18.04 4.93 -30.93
N SER A 140 17.84 4.24 -29.81
CA SER A 140 17.93 2.78 -29.74
C SER A 140 16.61 2.06 -30.03
N ILE A 141 15.50 2.81 -30.04
CA ILE A 141 14.18 2.35 -30.49
C ILE A 141 13.76 3.25 -31.65
N ASP A 142 13.50 2.66 -32.81
CA ASP A 142 13.16 3.41 -34.03
C ASP A 142 11.71 3.94 -33.99
N GLU A 143 10.82 3.22 -33.31
CA GLU A 143 9.39 3.56 -33.26
C GLU A 143 8.95 4.15 -31.92
N ALA A 144 8.50 5.42 -31.95
CA ALA A 144 7.92 6.10 -30.78
C ALA A 144 6.72 5.34 -30.19
N ARG A 145 5.94 4.64 -31.04
CA ARG A 145 4.78 3.84 -30.61
C ARG A 145 5.21 2.69 -29.69
N VAL A 146 6.31 2.03 -30.00
CA VAL A 146 6.83 0.89 -29.22
C VAL A 146 7.34 1.37 -27.86
N ALA A 147 8.09 2.47 -27.82
CA ALA A 147 8.60 3.05 -26.58
C ALA A 147 7.48 3.56 -25.65
N LEU A 148 6.48 4.25 -26.22
CA LEU A 148 5.31 4.72 -25.47
C LEU A 148 4.44 3.57 -24.95
N SER A 149 4.23 2.53 -25.77
CA SER A 149 3.47 1.35 -25.34
C SER A 149 4.19 0.60 -24.22
N ALA A 150 5.51 0.45 -24.30
CA ALA A 150 6.34 -0.19 -23.28
C ALA A 150 6.27 0.57 -21.94
N THR A 151 6.54 1.88 -21.99
CA THR A 151 6.46 2.77 -20.82
C THR A 151 5.06 2.76 -20.22
N GLY A 152 4.01 2.88 -21.05
CA GLY A 152 2.62 2.90 -20.60
C GLY A 152 2.22 1.60 -19.90
N ARG A 153 2.63 0.44 -20.42
CA ARG A 153 2.38 -0.86 -19.78
C ARG A 153 3.05 -0.95 -18.41
N LEU A 154 4.33 -0.58 -18.32
CA LEU A 154 5.07 -0.59 -17.05
C LEU A 154 4.45 0.39 -16.04
N ALA A 155 4.04 1.57 -16.49
CA ALA A 155 3.39 2.59 -15.64
C ALA A 155 2.04 2.11 -15.08
N VAL A 156 1.20 1.48 -15.92
CA VAL A 156 -0.09 0.92 -15.49
C VAL A 156 0.13 -0.23 -14.51
N LEU A 157 1.06 -1.14 -14.82
CA LEU A 157 1.40 -2.25 -13.93
C LEU A 157 1.90 -1.75 -12.58
N SER A 158 2.78 -0.74 -12.55
CA SER A 158 3.28 -0.16 -11.31
C SER A 158 2.17 0.53 -10.51
N ALA A 159 1.32 1.32 -11.16
CA ALA A 159 0.23 2.04 -10.50
C ALA A 159 -0.80 1.08 -9.89
N LEU A 160 -1.24 0.06 -10.63
CA LEU A 160 -2.18 -0.94 -10.13
C LEU A 160 -1.59 -1.77 -8.99
N THR A 161 -0.31 -2.15 -9.09
CA THR A 161 0.36 -2.90 -8.03
C THR A 161 0.48 -2.08 -6.76
N TYR A 162 0.84 -0.80 -6.88
CA TYR A 162 0.89 0.13 -5.75
C TYR A 162 -0.49 0.28 -5.08
N ALA A 163 -1.53 0.52 -5.89
CA ALA A 163 -2.91 0.64 -5.39
C ALA A 163 -3.39 -0.65 -4.70
N SER A 164 -3.11 -1.82 -5.28
CA SER A 164 -3.41 -3.12 -4.68
C SER A 164 -2.72 -3.30 -3.33
N THR A 165 -1.44 -2.93 -3.24
CA THR A 165 -0.66 -3.07 -2.01
C THR A 165 -1.15 -2.15 -0.92
N MET A 166 -1.33 -0.86 -1.22
CA MET A 166 -1.74 0.12 -0.23
C MET A 166 -3.15 -0.18 0.31
N SER A 167 -4.08 -0.56 -0.56
CA SER A 167 -5.42 -0.99 -0.12
C SER A 167 -5.39 -2.28 0.72
N GLY A 168 -4.51 -3.23 0.38
CA GLY A 168 -4.32 -4.46 1.14
C GLY A 168 -3.73 -4.20 2.53
N ILE A 169 -2.72 -3.33 2.61
CA ILE A 169 -2.12 -2.89 3.88
C ILE A 169 -3.18 -2.23 4.76
N SER A 170 -4.02 -1.34 4.22
CA SER A 170 -5.11 -0.72 4.97
C SER A 170 -6.10 -1.76 5.51
N ALA A 171 -6.46 -2.78 4.72
CA ALA A 171 -7.35 -3.84 5.17
C ALA A 171 -6.75 -4.67 6.31
N ILE A 172 -5.45 -4.99 6.24
CA ILE A 172 -4.72 -5.72 7.29
C ILE A 172 -4.63 -4.89 8.57
N LEU A 173 -4.36 -3.58 8.46
CA LEU A 173 -4.28 -2.72 9.64
C LEU A 173 -5.64 -2.58 10.32
N LEU A 174 -6.71 -2.41 9.55
CA LEU A 174 -8.04 -2.27 10.10
C LEU A 174 -8.52 -3.57 10.77
N SER A 175 -8.13 -4.74 10.23
CA SER A 175 -8.41 -6.04 10.86
C SER A 175 -7.63 -6.23 12.16
N TRP A 176 -6.37 -5.80 12.20
CA TRP A 176 -5.56 -5.80 13.41
C TRP A 176 -6.14 -4.89 14.48
N VAL A 177 -6.48 -3.64 14.16
CA VAL A 177 -7.11 -2.68 15.10
C VAL A 177 -8.41 -3.24 15.67
N LEU A 178 -9.27 -3.83 14.82
CA LEU A 178 -10.52 -4.42 15.27
C LEU A 178 -10.30 -5.61 16.21
N GLY A 179 -9.23 -6.38 16.00
CA GLY A 179 -8.84 -7.49 16.89
C GLY A 179 -8.33 -7.03 18.26
N GLN A 180 -7.79 -5.82 18.37
CA GLN A 180 -7.30 -5.25 19.64
C GLN A 180 -8.40 -4.61 20.50
N HIS A 181 -9.61 -4.41 19.96
CA HIS A 181 -10.74 -3.79 20.66
C HIS A 181 -11.10 -4.46 22.00
N HIS A 182 -10.79 -5.76 22.18
CA HIS A 182 -11.08 -6.46 23.43
C HIS A 182 -10.13 -6.10 24.59
N TYR A 183 -8.96 -5.51 24.30
CA TYR A 183 -7.90 -5.25 25.28
C TYR A 183 -7.77 -3.76 25.65
N LEU A 184 -8.73 -2.92 25.24
CA LEU A 184 -8.66 -1.47 25.43
C LEU A 184 -9.57 -1.02 26.59
N PRO A 185 -9.04 -0.28 27.58
CA PRO A 185 -9.80 0.19 28.73
C PRO A 185 -10.70 1.41 28.45
N PHE A 186 -10.73 1.90 27.21
CA PHE A 186 -11.56 3.03 26.77
C PHE A 186 -12.09 2.77 25.36
N ASP A 187 -13.27 3.30 25.06
CA ASP A 187 -13.91 3.15 23.75
C ASP A 187 -13.18 4.06 22.75
N VAL A 188 -12.39 3.47 21.85
CA VAL A 188 -11.55 4.21 20.88
C VAL A 188 -12.40 5.08 19.94
N PHE A 189 -13.70 4.81 19.85
CA PHE A 189 -14.67 5.58 19.10
C PHE A 189 -15.09 6.90 19.79
N GLU A 190 -14.93 7.03 21.10
CA GLU A 190 -15.29 8.24 21.88
C GLU A 190 -14.33 9.41 21.58
N LEU A 191 -13.06 9.13 21.26
CA LEU A 191 -12.10 10.16 20.82
C LEU A 191 -12.46 10.79 19.46
N VAL A 192 -13.22 10.10 18.61
CA VAL A 192 -13.65 10.65 17.31
C VAL A 192 -14.80 11.64 17.49
N ASP A 193 -15.69 11.41 18.47
CA ASP A 193 -16.76 12.34 18.84
C ASP A 193 -16.20 13.60 19.53
N ASP A 194 -15.23 13.46 20.44
CA ASP A 194 -14.58 14.61 21.11
C ASP A 194 -13.82 15.54 20.12
N THR A 195 -13.43 15.02 18.95
CA THR A 195 -12.80 15.85 17.92
C THR A 195 -13.83 16.57 17.02
N ASP A 196 -15.07 16.05 16.92
CA ASP A 196 -16.19 16.68 16.19
C ASP A 196 -16.84 17.78 17.06
N GLU A 197 -16.91 17.61 18.38
CA GLU A 197 -17.51 18.59 19.31
C GLU A 197 -16.66 19.86 19.54
N GLY A 198 -15.39 19.86 19.12
CA GLY A 198 -14.49 21.02 19.24
C GLY A 198 -14.52 22.02 18.07
N GLU A 199 -15.17 21.68 16.95
CA GLU A 199 -15.25 22.54 15.76
C GLU A 199 -16.54 23.37 15.69
N ASP A 200 -17.51 23.13 16.57
CA ASP A 200 -18.83 23.77 16.54
C ASP A 200 -18.89 25.11 17.28
N ASP A 201 -17.86 25.46 18.07
CA ASP A 201 -17.89 26.60 18.98
C ASP A 201 -17.02 27.80 18.55
N VAL A 202 -16.54 27.81 17.31
CA VAL A 202 -15.93 29.04 16.73
C VAL A 202 -17.02 29.87 16.05
N SER A 203 -17.82 30.53 16.88
CA SER A 203 -18.63 31.68 16.43
C SER A 203 -17.75 32.65 15.63
N SER A 204 -18.11 32.87 14.36
CA SER A 204 -17.38 33.81 13.49
C SER A 204 -17.44 35.20 14.12
N PRO A 205 -16.30 35.85 14.44
CA PRO A 205 -16.34 37.24 14.83
C PRO A 205 -16.46 38.09 13.56
N PHE A 206 -17.70 38.50 13.31
CA PHE A 206 -18.13 39.69 12.58
C PHE A 206 -18.27 39.62 11.04
N PRO A 207 -19.25 40.41 10.50
CA PRO A 207 -19.81 40.28 9.15
C PRO A 207 -18.96 40.87 8.01
#